data_AF-A0A9D7Z016-F1
#
_entry.id   AF-A0A9D7Z016-F1
#
_cell.length_a   1.000
_cell.length_b   1.000
_cell.length_c   1.000
_cell.angle_alpha   90.00
_cell.angle_beta   90.00
_cell.angle_gamma   90.00
#
_symmetry.space_group_name_H-M   'P 1'
#
loop_
_entity.id
_entity.type
_entity.pdbx_description
1 polymer ?
#
loop_
_entity_poly.entity_id
_entity_poly.type
_entity_poly.pdbx_seq_one_letter_code
_entity_poly.pdbx_strand_id
1 'polypeptide(L)'
;MTTSLVQQLQRTHGNRYVTALAERNRDAVPEIQRTCACGGTCDHCQEEDQGLVNRSIIQRELPFESSPFSGDSQDDKKAPEGFCTPFESNWELVAAKAKMIGGLLPFLLGKYGFDTSLLYQEYLTSPSGTAKVFSDEENAFVKSYANSPVTTSEVVKIVNEIKEAIPGKVKLEDLPPGEEVRMNIQDFLGEEGLERRTNYDHVDEAPGVTAGGVGSSDFGDDYRQISGYVVFVREVDGSGKTTDVFMTTEIGFTVADAIDFCPGDAGLPEEQKATLPLSRLEASGAAFDRPFVVTFDRISGPVPIDPDLFQSGTPIGTTGSLDTPNDETGMAWNEWFESATDTLFS
;
A
#
# COMPACT_ATOMS: atom_id res chain seq x y z
N MET A 1 7.70 12.05 18.99
CA MET A 1 6.98 12.75 20.10
C MET A 1 6.32 14.00 19.52
N THR A 2 4.99 14.11 19.57
CA THR A 2 4.30 15.32 19.08
C THR A 2 4.56 16.51 20.02
N THR A 3 4.61 17.73 19.47
CA THR A 3 4.88 18.99 20.20
C THR A 3 3.92 19.20 21.38
N SER A 4 2.69 18.68 21.28
CA SER A 4 1.68 18.65 22.35
C SER A 4 2.10 17.81 23.56
N LEU A 5 2.57 16.57 23.33
CA LEU A 5 3.04 15.68 24.39
C LEU A 5 4.35 16.18 25.01
N VAL A 6 5.26 16.73 24.20
CA VAL A 6 6.51 17.34 24.68
C VAL A 6 6.20 18.52 25.58
N GLN A 7 5.29 19.42 25.20
CA GLN A 7 4.87 20.54 26.04
C GLN A 7 4.16 20.08 27.31
N GLN A 8 3.34 19.03 27.24
CA GLN A 8 2.66 18.47 28.41
C GLN A 8 3.65 17.82 29.39
N LEU A 9 4.63 17.04 28.89
CA LEU A 9 5.70 16.46 29.70
C LEU A 9 6.65 17.53 30.26
N GLN A 10 6.92 18.58 29.49
CA GLN A 10 7.75 19.71 29.92
C GLN A 10 7.07 20.51 31.03
N ARG A 11 5.74 20.68 30.98
CA ARG A 11 4.95 21.33 32.04
C ARG A 11 4.88 20.49 33.31
N THR A 12 4.72 19.17 33.18
CA THR A 12 4.50 18.28 34.32
C THR A 12 5.81 17.86 35.01
N HIS A 13 6.88 17.64 34.24
CA HIS A 13 8.14 17.04 34.74
C HIS A 13 9.38 17.92 34.54
N GLY A 14 9.23 19.07 33.89
CA GLY A 14 10.31 20.03 33.68
C GLY A 14 11.27 19.66 32.55
N ASN A 15 12.04 20.65 32.10
CA ASN A 15 12.90 20.54 30.93
C ASN A 15 13.95 19.43 31.03
N ARG A 16 14.53 19.22 32.23
CA ARG A 16 15.53 18.16 32.44
C ARG A 16 14.98 16.76 32.20
N TYR A 17 13.72 16.51 32.55
CA TYR A 17 13.09 15.21 32.33
C TYR A 17 12.88 14.93 30.84
N VAL A 18 12.43 15.95 30.09
CA VAL A 18 12.24 15.83 28.64
C VAL A 18 13.57 15.62 27.91
N THR A 19 14.62 16.34 28.29
CA THR A 19 15.98 16.12 27.74
C THR A 19 16.48 14.71 28.03
N ALA A 20 16.36 14.24 29.27
CA ALA A 20 16.75 12.87 29.64
C ALA A 20 15.92 11.80 28.91
N LEU A 21 14.63 12.03 28.67
CA LEU A 21 13.76 11.12 27.92
C LEU A 21 14.11 11.10 26.42
N ALA A 22 14.49 12.25 25.85
CA ALA A 22 14.96 12.35 24.47
C ALA A 22 16.32 11.68 24.28
N GLU A 23 17.25 11.84 25.23
CA GLU A 23 18.55 11.15 25.23
C GLU A 23 18.37 9.63 25.38
N ARG A 24 17.48 9.19 26.29
CA ARG A 24 17.20 7.76 26.50
C ARG A 24 16.55 7.09 25.28
N ASN A 25 15.76 7.81 24.49
CA ASN A 25 15.17 7.29 23.26
C ASN A 25 16.12 7.37 22.06
N ARG A 26 17.08 8.30 22.06
CA ARG A 26 18.15 8.35 21.07
C ARG A 26 19.04 7.11 21.14
N ASP A 27 19.23 6.56 22.34
CA ASP A 27 19.96 5.31 22.58
C ASP A 27 19.06 4.06 22.55
N ALA A 28 17.75 4.22 22.34
CA ALA A 28 16.77 3.13 22.31
C ALA A 28 16.18 2.85 20.92
N VAL A 29 16.87 3.27 19.86
CA VAL A 29 16.81 2.47 18.63
C VAL A 29 17.58 1.20 18.97
N PRO A 30 16.94 0.02 19.12
CA PRO A 30 17.71 -1.20 19.18
C PRO A 30 18.53 -1.22 17.89
N GLU A 31 19.85 -1.07 18.03
CA GLU A 31 20.78 -1.47 17.00
C GLU A 31 20.30 -2.83 16.55
N ILE A 32 19.83 -2.94 15.29
CA ILE A 32 19.32 -4.19 14.73
C ILE A 32 20.40 -5.22 15.03
N GLN A 33 20.15 -6.05 16.04
CA GLN A 33 21.08 -7.10 16.40
C GLN A 33 21.00 -8.07 15.26
N ARG A 34 21.91 -7.90 14.29
CA ARG A 34 22.09 -8.81 13.18
C ARG A 34 22.20 -10.21 13.79
N THR A 35 21.36 -11.13 13.34
CA THR A 35 21.24 -12.50 13.85
C THR A 35 22.56 -13.29 13.75
N CYS A 36 23.57 -12.74 13.06
CA CYS A 36 24.93 -13.26 13.04
C CYS A 36 25.83 -12.58 14.08
N ALA A 37 26.42 -13.39 14.96
CA ALA A 37 27.47 -13.00 15.90
C ALA A 37 28.76 -12.43 15.24
N CYS A 38 28.84 -12.44 13.90
CA CYS A 38 29.98 -11.98 13.11
C CYS A 38 29.98 -10.47 12.79
N GLY A 39 28.97 -9.71 13.24
CA GLY A 39 28.89 -8.27 12.98
C GLY A 39 28.78 -7.91 11.48
N GLY A 40 28.20 -8.79 10.66
CA GLY A 40 28.00 -8.56 9.22
C GLY A 40 29.23 -8.78 8.34
N THR A 41 30.32 -9.31 8.87
CA THR A 41 31.57 -9.50 8.11
C THR A 41 31.76 -10.89 7.51
N CYS A 42 30.91 -11.87 7.85
CA CYS A 42 31.03 -13.21 7.27
C CYS A 42 30.42 -13.28 5.87
N ASP A 43 30.90 -14.24 5.09
CA ASP A 43 30.45 -14.48 3.71
C ASP A 43 28.92 -14.66 3.64
N HIS A 44 28.31 -15.36 4.61
CA HIS A 44 26.86 -15.57 4.63
C HIS A 44 26.04 -14.29 4.82
N CYS A 45 26.48 -13.36 5.69
CA CYS A 45 25.82 -12.07 5.85
C CYS A 45 26.04 -11.15 4.66
N GLN A 46 27.20 -11.23 4.02
CA GLN A 46 27.47 -10.47 2.80
C GLN A 46 26.64 -11.01 1.64
N GLU A 47 26.41 -12.32 1.57
CA GLU A 47 25.51 -12.94 0.59
C GLU A 47 24.04 -12.58 0.80
N GLU A 48 23.55 -12.49 2.05
CA GLU A 48 22.19 -12.01 2.35
C GLU A 48 21.99 -10.53 2.02
N ASP A 49 22.92 -9.65 2.44
CA ASP A 49 22.88 -8.21 2.10
C ASP A 49 23.00 -8.02 0.57
N GLN A 50 23.85 -8.80 -0.11
CA GLN A 50 23.94 -8.79 -1.57
C GLN A 50 22.70 -9.38 -2.24
N GLY A 51 22.00 -10.34 -1.62
CA GLY A 51 20.75 -10.89 -2.13
C GLY A 51 19.60 -9.86 -2.12
N LEU A 52 19.52 -9.04 -1.07
CA LEU A 52 18.55 -7.95 -0.97
C LEU A 52 18.87 -6.81 -1.96
N VAL A 53 20.14 -6.45 -2.12
CA VAL A 53 20.59 -5.46 -3.09
C VAL A 53 20.49 -5.98 -4.54
N ASN A 54 20.75 -7.27 -4.80
CA ASN A 54 20.59 -7.84 -6.13
C ASN A 54 19.13 -8.03 -6.52
N ARG A 55 18.19 -8.25 -5.59
CA ARG A 55 16.76 -8.21 -5.91
C ARG A 55 16.31 -6.81 -6.36
N SER A 56 16.85 -5.74 -5.76
CA SER A 56 16.56 -4.37 -6.21
C SER A 56 17.29 -3.98 -7.51
N ILE A 57 18.43 -4.59 -7.80
CA ILE A 57 19.17 -4.36 -9.06
C ILE A 57 18.62 -5.18 -10.23
N ILE A 58 18.14 -6.42 -10.01
CA ILE A 58 17.56 -7.26 -11.07
C ILE A 58 16.23 -6.67 -11.59
N GLN A 59 15.47 -5.95 -10.77
CA GLN A 59 14.33 -5.14 -11.24
C GLN A 59 14.74 -3.95 -12.13
N ARG A 60 16.00 -3.51 -12.08
CA ARG A 60 16.51 -2.36 -12.84
C ARG A 60 17.07 -2.69 -14.23
N GLU A 61 17.41 -3.96 -14.50
CA GLU A 61 18.11 -4.36 -15.74
C GLU A 61 17.28 -5.22 -16.70
N LEU A 62 16.03 -5.58 -16.35
CA LEU A 62 15.12 -6.09 -17.36
C LEU A 62 14.59 -4.90 -18.16
N PRO A 63 14.79 -4.83 -19.49
CA PRO A 63 14.06 -3.90 -20.32
C PRO A 63 12.60 -4.34 -20.25
N PHE A 64 11.83 -3.70 -19.37
CA PHE A 64 10.38 -3.75 -19.41
C PHE A 64 10.01 -3.06 -20.71
N GLU A 65 9.79 -3.85 -21.77
CA GLU A 65 9.09 -3.37 -22.94
C GLU A 65 7.81 -2.73 -22.42
N SER A 66 7.69 -1.40 -22.59
CA SER A 66 6.53 -0.62 -22.19
C SER A 66 5.29 -1.29 -22.77
N SER A 67 4.66 -2.15 -21.97
CA SER A 67 3.51 -2.92 -22.41
C SER A 67 2.44 -1.91 -22.80
N PRO A 68 1.87 -1.99 -24.02
CA PRO A 68 0.91 -1.02 -24.54
C PRO A 68 -0.46 -1.13 -23.85
N PHE A 69 -0.53 -1.71 -22.66
CA PHE A 69 -1.74 -1.82 -21.86
C PHE A 69 -1.98 -0.53 -21.06
N SER A 70 -2.16 0.55 -21.81
CA SER A 70 -2.98 1.70 -21.42
C SER A 70 -4.44 1.24 -21.42
N GLY A 71 -4.81 0.47 -20.39
CA GLY A 71 -6.18 0.07 -20.15
C GLY A 71 -7.02 1.30 -19.82
N ASP A 72 -7.69 1.80 -20.85
CA ASP A 72 -8.88 2.65 -20.87
C ASP A 72 -8.89 3.94 -20.03
N SER A 73 -8.45 4.99 -20.72
CA SER A 73 -9.04 6.33 -20.69
C SER A 73 -9.16 7.01 -19.32
N GLN A 74 -8.01 7.33 -18.72
CA GLN A 74 -7.81 8.76 -18.47
C GLN A 74 -7.76 9.41 -19.86
N ASP A 75 -8.94 9.81 -20.38
CA ASP A 75 -9.01 10.89 -21.38
C ASP A 75 -7.91 11.89 -21.05
N ASP A 76 -7.17 12.39 -22.03
CA ASP A 76 -6.14 13.44 -21.93
C ASP A 76 -6.66 14.66 -21.12
N LYS A 77 -6.82 14.48 -19.80
CA LYS A 77 -7.26 15.47 -18.85
C LYS A 77 -6.02 16.28 -18.67
N LYS A 78 -5.91 17.26 -19.56
CA LYS A 78 -4.89 18.28 -19.53
C LYS A 78 -4.74 18.70 -18.07
N ALA A 79 -3.56 18.45 -17.52
CA ALA A 79 -3.24 18.80 -16.15
C ALA A 79 -3.67 20.26 -15.90
N PRO A 80 -4.25 20.56 -14.71
CA PRO A 80 -4.69 21.91 -14.42
C PRO A 80 -3.54 22.89 -14.55
N GLU A 81 -3.86 24.14 -14.90
CA GLU A 81 -2.86 25.18 -15.07
C GLU A 81 -2.00 25.30 -13.81
N GLY A 82 -0.68 25.21 -14.00
CA GLY A 82 0.30 25.32 -12.92
C GLY A 82 0.66 24.01 -12.21
N PHE A 83 0.03 22.88 -12.53
CA PHE A 83 0.45 21.57 -12.02
C PHE A 83 1.87 21.24 -12.49
N CYS A 84 2.72 20.80 -11.56
CA CYS A 84 4.16 20.58 -11.80
C CYS A 84 4.90 21.77 -12.42
N THR A 85 4.47 23.00 -12.10
CA THR A 85 5.21 24.21 -12.46
C THR A 85 5.84 24.82 -11.21
N PRO A 86 7.12 25.22 -11.25
CA PRO A 86 7.73 25.89 -10.12
C PRO A 86 6.98 27.17 -9.70
N PHE A 87 7.13 27.59 -8.45
CA PHE A 87 6.70 28.91 -8.03
C PHE A 87 7.56 29.99 -8.71
N GLU A 88 6.94 31.11 -9.11
CA GLU A 88 7.65 32.19 -9.80
C GLU A 88 8.60 32.93 -8.85
N SER A 89 8.31 32.87 -7.55
CA SER A 89 9.04 33.59 -6.53
C SER A 89 9.28 32.77 -5.26
N ASN A 90 10.39 33.08 -4.58
CA ASN A 90 10.73 32.42 -3.32
C ASN A 90 9.71 32.70 -2.20
N TRP A 91 9.01 33.85 -2.22
CA TRP A 91 8.02 34.16 -1.20
C TRP A 91 6.77 33.29 -1.33
N GLU A 92 6.31 33.01 -2.56
CA GLU A 92 5.17 32.11 -2.82
C GLU A 92 5.50 30.70 -2.37
N LEU A 93 6.69 30.22 -2.69
CA LEU A 93 7.21 28.91 -2.26
C LEU A 93 7.19 28.78 -0.73
N VAL A 94 7.76 29.76 -0.02
CA VAL A 94 7.79 29.75 1.46
C VAL A 94 6.39 29.81 2.05
N ALA A 95 5.50 30.64 1.49
CA ALA A 95 4.12 30.75 1.94
C ALA A 95 3.33 29.45 1.71
N ALA A 96 3.47 28.83 0.53
CA ALA A 96 2.85 27.55 0.20
C ALA A 96 3.35 26.43 1.12
N LYS A 97 4.67 26.35 1.34
CA LYS A 97 5.27 25.36 2.25
C LYS A 97 4.78 25.52 3.68
N ALA A 98 4.76 26.76 4.19
CA ALA A 98 4.25 27.06 5.53
C ALA A 98 2.76 26.68 5.66
N LYS A 99 1.96 26.94 4.62
CA LYS A 99 0.56 26.53 4.53
C LYS A 99 0.39 25.01 4.57
N MET A 100 1.19 24.26 3.82
CA MET A 100 1.14 22.79 3.86
C MET A 100 1.54 22.25 5.25
N ILE A 101 2.63 22.76 5.83
CA ILE A 101 3.07 22.34 7.17
C ILE A 101 2.03 22.69 8.25
N GLY A 102 1.45 23.89 8.18
CA GLY A 102 0.51 24.38 9.19
C GLY A 102 -0.93 23.88 9.05
N GLY A 103 -1.36 23.51 7.84
CA GLY A 103 -2.73 23.08 7.54
C GLY A 103 -2.84 21.60 7.19
N LEU A 104 -2.07 21.13 6.20
CA LEU A 104 -2.16 19.76 5.71
C LEU A 104 -1.68 18.75 6.76
N LEU A 105 -0.51 18.96 7.40
CA LEU A 105 0.01 17.97 8.35
C LEU A 105 -0.93 17.75 9.55
N PRO A 106 -1.49 18.79 10.22
CA PRO A 106 -2.48 18.58 11.28
C PRO A 106 -3.74 17.85 10.80
N PHE A 107 -4.19 18.12 9.57
CA PHE A 107 -5.32 17.41 8.97
C PHE A 107 -5.01 15.93 8.80
N LEU A 108 -3.89 15.61 8.14
CA LEU A 108 -3.48 14.23 7.90
C LEU A 108 -3.31 13.47 9.22
N LEU A 109 -2.72 14.12 10.23
CA LEU A 109 -2.57 13.56 11.57
C LEU A 109 -3.93 13.24 12.21
N GLY A 110 -4.88 14.16 12.11
CA GLY A 110 -6.22 14.01 12.69
C GLY A 110 -7.08 12.97 11.97
N LYS A 111 -6.97 12.88 10.64
CA LYS A 111 -7.82 12.02 9.81
C LYS A 111 -7.23 10.64 9.55
N TYR A 112 -5.96 10.58 9.15
CA TYR A 112 -5.31 9.35 8.69
C TYR A 112 -4.29 8.80 9.68
N GLY A 113 -3.95 9.58 10.71
CA GLY A 113 -3.06 9.16 11.78
C GLY A 113 -1.62 9.64 11.62
N PHE A 114 -0.78 9.21 12.57
CA PHE A 114 0.57 9.74 12.74
C PHE A 114 1.51 9.39 11.58
N ASP A 115 1.50 8.15 11.11
CA ASP A 115 2.43 7.67 10.08
C ASP A 115 2.20 8.34 8.72
N THR A 116 0.93 8.51 8.32
CA THR A 116 0.56 9.29 7.12
C THR A 116 1.06 10.72 7.21
N SER A 117 0.81 11.39 8.34
CA SER A 117 1.32 12.75 8.55
C SER A 117 2.84 12.81 8.57
N LEU A 118 3.53 11.78 9.04
CA LEU A 118 4.98 11.73 9.11
C LEU A 118 5.60 11.55 7.72
N LEU A 119 5.00 10.74 6.84
CA LEU A 119 5.41 10.63 5.43
C LEU A 119 5.35 12.00 4.74
N TYR A 120 4.23 12.69 4.86
CA TYR A 120 4.07 14.05 4.29
C TYR A 120 4.99 15.08 4.94
N GLN A 121 5.26 14.96 6.24
CA GLN A 121 6.23 15.84 6.89
C GLN A 121 7.63 15.67 6.28
N GLU A 122 8.07 14.44 6.08
CA GLU A 122 9.36 14.15 5.46
C GLU A 122 9.40 14.60 4.01
N TYR A 123 8.32 14.37 3.26
CA TYR A 123 8.14 14.89 1.89
C TYR A 123 8.40 16.41 1.85
N LEU A 124 7.80 17.15 2.79
CA LEU A 124 7.96 18.59 2.85
C LEU A 124 9.32 19.06 3.39
N THR A 125 10.09 18.25 4.13
CA THR A 125 11.20 18.79 4.95
C THR A 125 12.56 18.19 4.71
N SER A 126 12.67 16.97 4.20
CA SER A 126 13.95 16.30 4.02
C SER A 126 14.30 16.20 2.53
N PRO A 127 15.55 16.39 2.09
CA PRO A 127 15.93 16.24 0.68
C PRO A 127 16.26 14.80 0.28
N SER A 128 16.39 13.90 1.25
CA SER A 128 16.76 12.50 1.04
C SER A 128 15.92 11.61 1.92
N GLY A 129 15.66 10.37 1.51
CA GLY A 129 15.01 9.38 2.35
C GLY A 129 15.26 7.98 1.84
N THR A 130 15.31 7.05 2.78
CA THR A 130 15.17 5.63 2.49
C THR A 130 13.70 5.26 2.54
N ALA A 131 13.31 4.21 1.82
CA ALA A 131 11.96 3.67 1.91
C ALA A 131 11.57 3.39 3.36
N LYS A 132 10.42 3.89 3.78
CA LYS A 132 9.82 3.51 5.06
C LYS A 132 9.08 2.20 4.94
N VAL A 133 9.34 1.27 5.83
CA VAL A 133 8.68 -0.04 5.83
C VAL A 133 7.66 -0.10 6.95
N PHE A 134 6.42 -0.43 6.60
CA PHE A 134 5.31 -0.62 7.51
C PHE A 134 4.81 -2.07 7.40
N SER A 135 5.05 -2.88 8.43
CA SER A 135 4.72 -4.31 8.43
C SER A 135 4.08 -4.80 9.72
N ASP A 136 3.92 -3.94 10.72
CA ASP A 136 3.29 -4.29 11.98
C ASP A 136 1.76 -4.24 11.81
N GLU A 137 1.10 -5.39 11.93
CA GLU A 137 -0.35 -5.50 11.80
C GLU A 137 -1.10 -4.62 12.81
N GLU A 138 -0.49 -4.26 13.94
CA GLU A 138 -1.10 -3.37 14.91
C GLU A 138 -1.02 -1.88 14.53
N ASN A 139 -0.15 -1.53 13.57
CA ASN A 139 0.04 -0.17 13.09
C ASN A 139 -1.21 0.33 12.34
N ALA A 140 -1.67 1.54 12.67
CA ALA A 140 -2.89 2.11 12.09
C ALA A 140 -2.80 2.33 10.58
N PHE A 141 -1.61 2.65 10.05
CA PHE A 141 -1.35 2.77 8.62
C PHE A 141 -1.50 1.41 7.94
N VAL A 142 -0.86 0.36 8.45
CA VAL A 142 -0.99 -1.02 7.92
C VAL A 142 -2.45 -1.48 7.96
N LYS A 143 -3.16 -1.25 9.08
CA LYS A 143 -4.59 -1.55 9.21
C LYS A 143 -5.46 -0.82 8.20
N SER A 144 -5.12 0.41 7.83
CA SER A 144 -5.89 1.16 6.84
C SER A 144 -5.81 0.54 5.44
N TYR A 145 -4.62 0.07 5.03
CA TYR A 145 -4.44 -0.70 3.78
C TYR A 145 -5.16 -2.04 3.84
N ALA A 146 -4.98 -2.77 4.94
CA ALA A 146 -5.61 -4.08 5.11
C ALA A 146 -7.14 -3.99 5.08
N ASN A 147 -7.75 -2.92 5.62
CA ASN A 147 -9.20 -2.78 5.70
C ASN A 147 -9.82 -1.92 4.59
N SER A 148 -9.02 -1.42 3.64
CA SER A 148 -9.53 -0.65 2.50
C SER A 148 -10.60 -1.44 1.72
N PRO A 149 -11.69 -0.79 1.29
CA PRO A 149 -12.66 -1.38 0.35
C PRO A 149 -11.99 -1.90 -0.92
N VAL A 150 -10.96 -1.20 -1.42
CA VAL A 150 -10.19 -1.57 -2.60
C VAL A 150 -9.46 -2.90 -2.37
N THR A 151 -8.74 -3.04 -1.26
CA THR A 151 -8.08 -4.31 -0.88
C THR A 151 -9.11 -5.44 -0.77
N THR A 152 -10.28 -5.17 -0.19
CA THR A 152 -11.34 -6.18 -0.05
C THR A 152 -11.90 -6.62 -1.39
N SER A 153 -12.14 -5.69 -2.31
CA SER A 153 -12.52 -5.97 -3.70
C SER A 153 -11.44 -6.80 -4.41
N GLU A 154 -10.17 -6.46 -4.22
CA GLU A 154 -9.05 -7.20 -4.81
C GLU A 154 -8.95 -8.64 -4.28
N VAL A 155 -9.14 -8.86 -2.98
CA VAL A 155 -9.21 -10.22 -2.41
C VAL A 155 -10.32 -11.05 -3.07
N VAL A 156 -11.49 -10.45 -3.33
CA VAL A 156 -12.59 -11.15 -4.03
C VAL A 156 -12.21 -11.52 -5.46
N LYS A 157 -11.55 -10.62 -6.20
CA LYS A 157 -11.05 -10.90 -7.56
C LYS A 157 -10.05 -12.06 -7.54
N ILE A 158 -9.05 -12.01 -6.65
CA ILE A 158 -8.04 -13.06 -6.49
C ILE A 158 -8.69 -14.42 -6.19
N VAL A 159 -9.63 -14.45 -5.25
CA VAL A 159 -10.39 -15.68 -4.91
C VAL A 159 -11.13 -16.23 -6.12
N ASN A 160 -11.74 -15.37 -6.95
CA ASN A 160 -12.44 -15.82 -8.15
C ASN A 160 -11.49 -16.33 -9.24
N GLU A 161 -10.36 -15.64 -9.48
CA GLU A 161 -9.31 -16.09 -10.41
C GLU A 161 -8.76 -17.47 -10.02
N ILE A 162 -8.51 -17.68 -8.73
CA ILE A 162 -8.07 -18.98 -8.20
C ILE A 162 -9.13 -20.05 -8.46
N LYS A 163 -10.41 -19.76 -8.17
CA LYS A 163 -11.52 -20.71 -8.40
C LYS A 163 -11.62 -21.14 -9.86
N GLU A 164 -11.46 -20.20 -10.79
CA GLU A 164 -11.48 -20.49 -12.22
C GLU A 164 -10.29 -21.36 -12.66
N ALA A 165 -9.15 -21.26 -11.96
CA ALA A 165 -7.96 -22.05 -12.24
C ALA A 165 -7.98 -23.48 -11.67
N ILE A 166 -8.86 -23.78 -10.70
CA ILE A 166 -8.93 -25.09 -10.01
C ILE A 166 -9.04 -26.30 -10.98
N PRO A 167 -9.98 -26.34 -11.95
CA PRO A 167 -10.23 -27.54 -12.77
C PRO A 167 -9.01 -28.04 -13.56
N GLY A 168 -8.02 -27.19 -13.80
CA GLY A 168 -6.78 -27.56 -14.49
C GLY A 168 -5.59 -27.86 -13.59
N LYS A 169 -5.69 -27.55 -12.29
CA LYS A 169 -4.53 -27.49 -11.38
C LYS A 169 -4.65 -28.38 -10.16
N VAL A 170 -5.87 -28.68 -9.72
CA VAL A 170 -6.11 -29.49 -8.52
C VAL A 170 -6.99 -30.68 -8.88
N LYS A 171 -6.62 -31.87 -8.42
CA LYS A 171 -7.45 -33.06 -8.53
C LYS A 171 -7.99 -33.44 -7.16
N LEU A 172 -9.18 -34.02 -7.13
CA LEU A 172 -9.83 -34.39 -5.87
C LEU A 172 -9.05 -35.49 -5.11
N GLU A 173 -8.30 -36.33 -5.83
CA GLU A 173 -7.44 -37.36 -5.25
C GLU A 173 -6.25 -36.78 -4.49
N ASP A 174 -5.84 -35.55 -4.81
CA ASP A 174 -4.76 -34.83 -4.14
C ASP A 174 -5.23 -34.18 -2.81
N LEU A 175 -6.53 -34.24 -2.53
CA LEU A 175 -7.15 -33.70 -1.31
C LEU A 175 -7.57 -34.84 -0.37
N PRO A 176 -6.72 -35.23 0.61
CA PRO A 176 -7.10 -36.19 1.63
C PRO A 176 -8.27 -35.67 2.49
N PRO A 177 -9.26 -36.53 2.83
CA PRO A 177 -10.39 -36.13 3.66
C PRO A 177 -9.98 -35.64 5.05
N GLY A 178 -10.48 -34.47 5.44
CA GLY A 178 -10.27 -33.86 6.76
C GLY A 178 -8.89 -33.25 6.99
N GLU A 179 -8.02 -33.23 5.98
CA GLU A 179 -6.68 -32.65 6.04
C GLU A 179 -6.63 -31.31 5.29
N GLU A 180 -5.80 -30.39 5.77
CA GLU A 180 -5.49 -29.14 5.07
C GLU A 180 -4.42 -29.40 4.01
N VAL A 181 -4.73 -29.10 2.76
CA VAL A 181 -3.75 -29.07 1.67
C VAL A 181 -3.43 -27.63 1.32
N ARG A 182 -2.18 -27.24 1.50
CA ARG A 182 -1.67 -25.90 1.18
C ARG A 182 -0.95 -25.92 -0.15
N MET A 183 -1.34 -25.03 -1.05
CA MET A 183 -0.74 -24.85 -2.38
C MET A 183 -0.33 -23.40 -2.56
N ASN A 184 0.76 -23.12 -3.29
CA ASN A 184 1.23 -21.74 -3.46
C ASN A 184 0.25 -20.98 -4.37
N ILE A 185 -0.07 -19.74 -4.03
CA ILE A 185 -0.97 -18.92 -4.86
C ILE A 185 -0.43 -18.71 -6.29
N GLN A 186 0.91 -18.68 -6.45
CA GLN A 186 1.59 -18.64 -7.74
C GLN A 186 1.25 -19.84 -8.63
N ASP A 187 0.99 -21.01 -8.04
CA ASP A 187 0.61 -22.20 -8.81
C ASP A 187 -0.70 -21.96 -9.55
N PHE A 188 -1.60 -21.10 -9.03
CA PHE A 188 -2.90 -20.76 -9.64
C PHE A 188 -2.83 -19.56 -10.58
N LEU A 189 -2.08 -18.54 -10.22
CA LEU A 189 -2.11 -17.25 -10.93
C LEU A 189 -0.96 -17.06 -11.93
N GLY A 190 0.11 -17.85 -11.82
CA GLY A 190 1.36 -17.60 -12.56
C GLY A 190 2.10 -16.36 -12.02
N GLU A 191 3.27 -16.06 -12.57
CA GLU A 191 4.08 -14.90 -12.15
C GLU A 191 3.38 -13.57 -12.43
N GLU A 192 2.78 -13.41 -13.62
CA GLU A 192 2.06 -12.19 -14.01
C GLU A 192 0.86 -11.90 -13.10
N GLY A 193 0.16 -12.94 -12.63
CA GLY A 193 -0.98 -12.78 -11.72
C GLY A 193 -0.60 -12.46 -10.27
N LEU A 194 0.68 -12.47 -9.92
CA LEU A 194 1.15 -12.00 -8.60
C LEU A 194 1.34 -10.49 -8.56
N GLU A 195 1.57 -9.85 -9.71
CA GLU A 195 1.65 -8.41 -9.82
C GLU A 195 0.25 -7.82 -9.98
N ARG A 196 -0.08 -6.83 -9.15
CA ARG A 196 -1.40 -6.21 -9.08
C ARG A 196 -1.29 -4.74 -9.45
N ARG A 197 -2.26 -4.27 -10.22
CA ARG A 197 -2.42 -2.85 -10.57
C ARG A 197 -3.54 -2.20 -9.78
N THR A 198 -3.65 -2.58 -8.51
CA THR A 198 -4.64 -2.04 -7.58
C THR A 198 -4.42 -0.54 -7.42
N ASN A 199 -5.46 0.24 -7.74
CA ASN A 199 -5.51 1.68 -7.58
C ASN A 199 -6.30 2.01 -6.31
N TYR A 200 -5.67 2.63 -5.32
CA TYR A 200 -6.41 3.13 -4.15
C TYR A 200 -6.96 4.52 -4.48
N ASP A 201 -8.15 4.59 -5.05
CA ASP A 201 -8.79 5.83 -5.51
C ASP A 201 -9.72 6.47 -4.47
N HIS A 202 -9.80 5.89 -3.26
CA HIS A 202 -10.60 6.41 -2.16
C HIS A 202 -9.84 7.47 -1.35
N VAL A 203 -10.07 8.74 -1.66
CA VAL A 203 -9.37 9.84 -0.99
C VAL A 203 -9.71 10.02 0.49
N ASP A 204 -10.76 9.37 1.00
CA ASP A 204 -11.15 9.44 2.41
C ASP A 204 -10.46 8.40 3.30
N GLU A 205 -9.58 7.56 2.74
CA GLU A 205 -8.71 6.63 3.47
C GLU A 205 -7.22 6.94 3.30
N ALA A 206 -6.38 6.40 4.19
CA ALA A 206 -4.94 6.64 4.11
C ALA A 206 -4.29 6.05 2.83
N PRO A 207 -4.67 4.84 2.35
CA PRO A 207 -4.17 4.32 1.09
C PRO A 207 -4.42 5.27 -0.07
N GLY A 208 -5.64 5.80 -0.23
CA GLY A 208 -5.92 6.67 -1.37
C GLY A 208 -5.28 8.06 -1.34
N VAL A 209 -4.73 8.49 -0.20
CA VAL A 209 -3.88 9.70 -0.14
C VAL A 209 -2.38 9.39 -0.13
N THR A 210 -1.98 8.12 -0.16
CA THR A 210 -0.55 7.73 -0.11
C THR A 210 -0.09 6.84 -1.25
N ALA A 211 -0.92 5.96 -1.77
CA ALA A 211 -0.60 5.01 -2.84
C ALA A 211 -1.74 4.98 -3.86
N GLY A 212 -1.85 6.03 -4.68
CA GLY A 212 -2.90 6.15 -5.69
C GLY A 212 -2.70 5.15 -6.85
N GLY A 213 -2.80 5.65 -8.08
CA GLY A 213 -2.51 4.86 -9.27
C GLY A 213 -1.09 4.29 -9.28
N VAL A 214 -0.85 3.26 -10.08
CA VAL A 214 0.51 2.72 -10.28
C VAL A 214 1.26 3.58 -11.29
N GLY A 215 2.34 4.21 -10.84
CA GLY A 215 3.22 5.04 -11.65
C GLY A 215 4.70 4.74 -11.42
N SER A 216 5.51 5.80 -11.49
CA SER A 216 6.96 5.72 -11.33
C SER A 216 7.47 7.02 -10.71
N SER A 217 8.41 6.89 -9.77
CA SER A 217 9.03 8.01 -9.05
C SER A 217 10.54 8.06 -9.27
N ASP A 218 11.22 9.04 -8.67
CA ASP A 218 12.69 9.06 -8.60
C ASP A 218 13.28 7.82 -7.86
N PHE A 219 12.43 7.09 -7.14
CA PHE A 219 12.80 5.91 -6.35
C PHE A 219 12.51 4.58 -7.04
N GLY A 220 11.94 4.60 -8.24
CA GLY A 220 11.60 3.41 -9.03
C GLY A 220 10.11 3.32 -9.34
N ASP A 221 9.73 2.24 -10.00
CA ASP A 221 8.34 1.99 -10.36
C ASP A 221 7.53 1.59 -9.12
N ASP A 222 6.32 2.11 -9.04
CA ASP A 222 5.36 1.68 -8.03
C ASP A 222 4.94 0.24 -8.33
N TYR A 223 4.81 -0.60 -7.31
CA TYR A 223 4.34 -1.96 -7.52
C TYR A 223 3.45 -2.42 -6.38
N ARG A 224 2.54 -3.34 -6.72
CA ARG A 224 1.74 -4.07 -5.75
C ARG A 224 1.88 -5.53 -6.08
N GLN A 225 2.23 -6.32 -5.07
CA GLN A 225 2.48 -7.74 -5.24
C GLN A 225 1.70 -8.53 -4.20
N ILE A 226 1.22 -9.70 -4.60
CA ILE A 226 0.64 -10.68 -3.69
C ILE A 226 1.51 -11.94 -3.59
N SER A 227 1.39 -12.62 -2.47
CA SER A 227 2.01 -13.91 -2.19
C SER A 227 1.13 -14.72 -1.23
N GLY A 228 1.50 -15.97 -0.96
CA GLY A 228 0.86 -16.78 0.06
C GLY A 228 0.30 -18.09 -0.48
N TYR A 229 -0.81 -18.55 0.10
CA TYR A 229 -1.28 -19.92 -0.08
C TYR A 229 -2.79 -20.00 -0.31
N VAL A 230 -3.18 -21.04 -1.03
CA VAL A 230 -4.55 -21.54 -1.10
C VAL A 230 -4.63 -22.80 -0.27
N VAL A 231 -5.54 -22.82 0.69
CA VAL A 231 -5.76 -23.93 1.63
C VAL A 231 -7.07 -24.61 1.28
N PHE A 232 -7.00 -25.90 0.95
CA PHE A 232 -8.17 -26.73 0.70
C PHE A 232 -8.45 -27.67 1.86
N VAL A 233 -9.72 -27.85 2.20
CA VAL A 233 -10.19 -28.88 3.13
C VAL A 233 -11.32 -29.64 2.47
N ARG A 234 -11.18 -30.96 2.36
CA ARG A 234 -12.20 -31.84 1.79
C ARG A 234 -12.94 -32.57 2.90
N GLU A 235 -14.27 -32.50 2.88
CA GLU A 235 -15.12 -33.25 3.79
C GLU A 235 -15.76 -34.46 3.09
N VAL A 236 -15.94 -35.55 3.83
CA VAL A 236 -16.54 -36.79 3.34
C VAL A 236 -17.59 -37.32 4.29
N ASP A 237 -18.55 -38.08 3.77
CA ASP A 237 -19.53 -38.80 4.59
C ASP A 237 -18.95 -40.10 5.17
N GLY A 238 -19.77 -40.85 5.94
CA GLY A 238 -19.37 -42.12 6.56
C GLY A 238 -19.06 -43.25 5.57
N SER A 239 -19.33 -43.06 4.27
CA SER A 239 -18.93 -43.98 3.19
C SER A 239 -17.63 -43.57 2.49
N GLY A 240 -17.06 -42.40 2.85
CA GLY A 240 -15.88 -41.82 2.22
C GLY A 240 -16.18 -41.01 0.96
N LYS A 241 -17.45 -40.76 0.63
CA LYS A 241 -17.85 -39.92 -0.51
C LYS A 241 -17.68 -38.45 -0.13
N THR A 242 -17.05 -37.66 -1.00
CA THR A 242 -16.94 -36.21 -0.83
C THR A 242 -18.31 -35.56 -0.74
N THR A 243 -18.52 -34.78 0.32
CA THR A 243 -19.71 -33.93 0.47
C THR A 243 -19.40 -32.50 0.08
N ASP A 244 -18.24 -32.00 0.52
CA ASP A 244 -17.86 -30.60 0.37
C ASP A 244 -16.35 -30.46 0.18
N VAL A 245 -15.95 -29.37 -0.48
CA VAL A 245 -14.57 -28.89 -0.50
C VAL A 245 -14.60 -27.40 -0.18
N PHE A 246 -13.83 -27.00 0.83
CA PHE A 246 -13.68 -25.59 1.21
C PHE A 246 -12.32 -25.08 0.76
N MET A 247 -12.29 -23.84 0.28
CA MET A 247 -11.09 -23.12 -0.07
C MET A 247 -10.96 -21.86 0.80
N THR A 248 -9.79 -21.67 1.39
CA THR A 248 -9.41 -20.46 2.13
C THR A 248 -8.13 -19.92 1.48
N THR A 249 -8.02 -18.61 1.26
CA THR A 249 -6.78 -17.99 0.74
C THR A 249 -6.10 -17.19 1.84
N GLU A 250 -4.81 -17.45 2.07
CA GLU A 250 -3.92 -16.68 2.92
C GLU A 250 -3.06 -15.80 1.98
N ILE A 251 -3.38 -14.50 1.86
CA ILE A 251 -2.80 -13.58 0.88
C ILE A 251 -1.96 -12.53 1.60
N GLY A 252 -0.65 -12.52 1.37
CA GLY A 252 0.25 -11.45 1.79
C GLY A 252 0.37 -10.40 0.70
N PHE A 253 0.02 -9.16 1.01
CA PHE A 253 0.14 -8.00 0.13
C PHE A 253 1.44 -7.24 0.42
N THR A 254 2.06 -6.73 -0.64
CA THR A 254 3.15 -5.74 -0.58
C THR A 254 2.79 -4.59 -1.51
N VAL A 255 2.71 -3.38 -0.96
CA VAL A 255 2.52 -2.14 -1.72
C VAL A 255 3.78 -1.32 -1.57
N ALA A 256 4.50 -1.10 -2.66
CA ALA A 256 5.64 -0.18 -2.72
C ALA A 256 5.26 1.02 -3.60
N ASP A 257 5.46 2.21 -3.06
CA ASP A 257 4.97 3.47 -3.63
C ASP A 257 5.80 4.65 -3.13
N ALA A 258 5.57 5.84 -3.68
CA ALA A 258 6.14 7.07 -3.18
C ALA A 258 5.08 8.18 -3.04
N ILE A 259 5.22 9.01 -2.00
CA ILE A 259 4.56 10.33 -2.03
C ILE A 259 5.32 11.18 -3.04
N ASP A 260 4.80 11.26 -4.25
CA ASP A 260 5.24 12.12 -5.33
C ASP A 260 4.04 12.86 -5.95
N PHE A 261 4.32 13.98 -6.61
CA PHE A 261 3.29 14.73 -7.33
C PHE A 261 3.78 15.15 -8.73
N CYS A 262 5.06 14.95 -9.06
CA CYS A 262 5.68 15.32 -10.33
C CYS A 262 6.69 14.29 -10.85
N PRO A 263 6.28 13.36 -11.73
CA PRO A 263 4.96 13.27 -12.38
C PRO A 263 3.88 12.73 -11.42
N GLY A 264 2.63 13.14 -11.58
CA GLY A 264 1.52 12.65 -10.78
C GLY A 264 0.15 13.07 -11.34
N ASP A 265 -0.93 12.60 -10.73
CA ASP A 265 -2.28 13.06 -11.03
C ASP A 265 -2.65 14.27 -10.15
N ALA A 266 -3.24 15.29 -10.76
CA ALA A 266 -3.76 16.43 -10.01
C ALA A 266 -5.02 16.08 -9.21
N GLY A 267 -5.71 15.02 -9.60
CA GLY A 267 -6.94 14.57 -8.98
C GLY A 267 -8.14 15.45 -9.32
N LEU A 268 -9.24 15.22 -8.59
CA LEU A 268 -10.46 16.01 -8.69
C LEU A 268 -10.24 17.45 -8.19
N PRO A 269 -11.07 18.43 -8.61
CA PRO A 269 -10.92 19.84 -8.21
C PRO A 269 -10.75 20.08 -6.70
N GLU A 270 -11.36 19.22 -5.87
CA GLU A 270 -11.25 19.26 -4.42
C GLU A 270 -9.87 18.83 -3.92
N GLU A 271 -9.29 17.78 -4.51
CA GLU A 271 -7.94 17.29 -4.23
C GLU A 271 -6.87 18.29 -4.66
N GLN A 272 -7.13 19.02 -5.76
CA GLN A 272 -6.26 20.08 -6.29
C GLN A 272 -5.92 21.18 -5.28
N LYS A 273 -6.74 21.36 -4.22
CA LYS A 273 -6.42 22.29 -3.13
C LYS A 273 -5.14 21.90 -2.36
N ALA A 274 -4.80 20.61 -2.35
CA ALA A 274 -3.57 20.06 -1.77
C ALA A 274 -2.56 19.64 -2.84
N THR A 275 -2.97 18.88 -3.87
CA THR A 275 -2.05 18.33 -4.88
C THR A 275 -1.38 19.43 -5.72
N LEU A 276 -2.08 20.53 -6.05
CA LEU A 276 -1.49 21.64 -6.80
C LEU A 276 -0.34 22.32 -6.03
N PRO A 277 -0.49 22.83 -4.80
CA PRO A 277 0.65 23.40 -4.09
C PRO A 277 1.77 22.39 -3.80
N LEU A 278 1.46 21.10 -3.58
CA LEU A 278 2.49 20.06 -3.36
C LEU A 278 3.31 19.81 -4.63
N SER A 279 2.67 19.58 -5.78
CA SER A 279 3.34 19.43 -7.08
C SER A 279 4.24 20.62 -7.41
N ARG A 280 3.79 21.85 -7.12
CA ARG A 280 4.60 23.06 -7.33
C ARG A 280 5.77 23.17 -6.36
N LEU A 281 5.63 22.70 -5.11
CA LEU A 281 6.73 22.63 -4.15
C LEU A 281 7.80 21.64 -4.62
N GLU A 282 7.40 20.48 -5.12
CA GLU A 282 8.29 19.47 -5.69
C GLU A 282 9.02 19.99 -6.93
N ALA A 283 8.28 20.54 -7.89
CA ALA A 283 8.84 21.16 -9.10
C ALA A 283 9.81 22.31 -8.78
N SER A 284 9.63 22.98 -7.63
CA SER A 284 10.53 24.04 -7.15
C SER A 284 11.73 23.51 -6.34
N GLY A 285 11.88 22.20 -6.16
CA GLY A 285 12.92 21.58 -5.32
C GLY A 285 12.76 21.85 -3.83
N ALA A 286 11.53 22.11 -3.37
CA ALA A 286 11.20 22.44 -1.98
C ALA A 286 10.46 21.32 -1.23
N ALA A 287 10.03 20.28 -1.95
CA ALA A 287 9.55 19.01 -1.44
C ALA A 287 10.19 17.87 -2.25
N PHE A 288 10.17 16.66 -1.72
CA PHE A 288 10.99 15.56 -2.22
C PHE A 288 10.28 14.22 -2.01
N ASP A 289 10.30 13.38 -3.04
CA ASP A 289 9.62 12.09 -3.07
C ASP A 289 9.89 11.25 -1.81
N ARG A 290 8.86 10.54 -1.36
CA ARG A 290 8.94 9.70 -0.17
C ARG A 290 8.56 8.26 -0.45
N PRO A 291 9.54 7.38 -0.72
CA PRO A 291 9.25 5.99 -0.92
C PRO A 291 8.80 5.35 0.40
N PHE A 292 7.84 4.44 0.30
CA PHE A 292 7.42 3.59 1.38
C PHE A 292 6.98 2.22 0.87
N VAL A 293 6.95 1.27 1.79
CA VAL A 293 6.51 -0.11 1.56
C VAL A 293 5.55 -0.47 2.68
N VAL A 294 4.36 -0.96 2.33
CA VAL A 294 3.39 -1.52 3.28
C VAL A 294 3.22 -2.99 2.99
N THR A 295 3.36 -3.82 4.02
CA THR A 295 3.10 -5.27 3.93
C THR A 295 2.02 -5.66 4.92
N PHE A 296 1.03 -6.43 4.50
CA PHE A 296 -0.06 -6.89 5.35
C PHE A 296 -0.67 -8.19 4.82
N ASP A 297 -1.26 -8.98 5.71
CA ASP A 297 -1.92 -10.23 5.35
C ASP A 297 -3.45 -10.08 5.31
N ARG A 298 -4.09 -10.85 4.43
CA ARG A 298 -5.54 -11.01 4.33
C ARG A 298 -5.88 -12.49 4.20
N ILE A 299 -6.85 -12.93 4.98
CA ILE A 299 -7.39 -14.29 4.91
C ILE A 299 -8.81 -14.20 4.36
N SER A 300 -9.13 -14.96 3.30
CA SER A 300 -10.52 -15.11 2.88
C SER A 300 -11.27 -15.95 3.90
N GLY A 301 -12.57 -15.75 4.05
CA GLY A 301 -13.40 -16.78 4.69
C GLY A 301 -13.35 -18.10 3.90
N PRO A 302 -13.80 -19.22 4.49
CA PRO A 302 -13.95 -20.47 3.74
C PRO A 302 -14.99 -20.29 2.63
N VAL A 303 -14.59 -20.59 1.40
CA VAL A 303 -15.43 -20.54 0.21
C VAL A 303 -15.74 -21.97 -0.23
N PRO A 304 -17.02 -22.37 -0.32
CA PRO A 304 -17.37 -23.69 -0.83
C PRO A 304 -17.02 -23.80 -2.33
N ILE A 305 -16.41 -24.91 -2.70
CA ILE A 305 -16.06 -25.30 -4.06
C ILE A 305 -16.91 -26.52 -4.42
N ASP A 306 -17.56 -26.47 -5.58
CA ASP A 306 -18.31 -27.62 -6.08
C ASP A 306 -17.34 -28.78 -6.37
N PRO A 307 -17.49 -29.96 -5.72
CA PRO A 307 -16.64 -31.13 -5.95
C PRO A 307 -16.60 -31.61 -7.40
N ASP A 308 -17.60 -31.27 -8.22
CA ASP A 308 -17.62 -31.64 -9.63
C ASP A 308 -16.62 -30.83 -10.47
N LEU A 309 -16.16 -29.67 -9.99
CA LEU A 309 -15.11 -28.87 -10.66
C LEU A 309 -13.77 -29.60 -10.78
N PHE A 310 -13.54 -30.63 -9.95
CA PHE A 310 -12.32 -31.43 -9.96
C PHE A 310 -12.38 -32.60 -10.96
N GLN A 311 -13.56 -32.95 -11.47
CA GLN A 311 -13.77 -34.12 -12.33
C GLN A 311 -13.70 -33.77 -13.83
N SER A 312 -14.07 -32.54 -14.19
CA SER A 312 -14.03 -32.09 -15.58
C SER A 312 -12.68 -31.46 -15.88
N GLY A 313 -11.77 -32.19 -16.53
CA GLY A 313 -10.68 -31.58 -17.29
C GLY A 313 -11.16 -30.72 -18.48
N THR A 314 -12.42 -30.29 -18.46
CA THR A 314 -13.09 -29.45 -19.45
C THR A 314 -13.21 -28.05 -18.83
N PRO A 315 -12.61 -27.01 -19.45
CA PRO A 315 -12.71 -25.64 -18.96
C PRO A 315 -14.17 -25.23 -18.75
N ILE A 316 -14.45 -24.61 -17.60
CA ILE A 316 -15.79 -24.08 -17.28
C ILE A 316 -16.12 -22.99 -18.30
N GLY A 317 -17.21 -23.17 -19.05
CA GLY A 317 -17.73 -22.11 -19.91
C GLY A 317 -18.17 -20.93 -19.03
N THR A 318 -17.61 -19.75 -19.28
CA THR A 318 -17.92 -18.48 -18.61
C THR A 318 -19.42 -18.17 -18.69
N THR A 319 -20.20 -18.51 -17.66
CA THR A 319 -21.60 -18.10 -17.54
C THR A 319 -21.89 -17.64 -16.13
N GLY A 320 -21.85 -16.32 -15.90
CA GLY A 320 -22.37 -15.69 -14.69
C GLY A 320 -21.53 -14.50 -14.22
N SER A 321 -21.82 -13.32 -14.78
CA SER A 321 -21.35 -12.03 -14.23
C SER A 321 -21.86 -11.89 -12.80
N LEU A 322 -20.97 -11.84 -11.80
CA LEU A 322 -21.32 -11.42 -10.45
C LEU A 322 -21.48 -9.89 -10.46
N ASP A 323 -22.69 -9.43 -10.12
CA ASP A 323 -22.98 -8.00 -9.93
C ASP A 323 -22.11 -7.47 -8.78
N THR A 324 -21.19 -6.56 -9.10
CA THR A 324 -20.46 -5.79 -8.09
C THR A 324 -21.38 -4.76 -7.44
N PRO A 325 -21.33 -4.55 -6.12
CA PRO A 325 -22.08 -3.47 -5.47
C PRO A 325 -21.60 -2.11 -6.00
N ASN A 326 -22.54 -1.23 -6.34
CA ASN A 326 -22.24 0.17 -6.62
C ASN A 326 -21.87 0.88 -5.31
N ASP A 327 -20.60 1.27 -5.16
CA ASP A 327 -20.13 2.11 -4.06
C ASP A 327 -20.36 3.60 -4.38
N GLU A 328 -21.46 4.16 -3.86
CA GLU A 328 -21.70 5.61 -3.82
C GLU A 328 -21.51 6.13 -2.37
N THR A 329 -20.27 6.38 -1.95
CA THR A 329 -19.99 7.14 -0.72
C THR A 329 -18.81 8.08 -0.89
N GLY A 330 -19.08 9.32 -1.33
CA GLY A 330 -18.07 10.38 -1.51
C GLY A 330 -18.47 11.74 -0.92
N MET A 331 -18.92 11.80 0.35
CA MET A 331 -19.45 13.06 0.93
C MET A 331 -18.76 13.59 2.21
N ALA A 332 -17.72 12.95 2.74
CA ALA A 332 -17.10 13.39 4.00
C ALA A 332 -15.92 14.38 3.87
N TRP A 333 -15.43 14.64 2.66
CA TRP A 333 -14.25 15.51 2.44
C TRP A 333 -14.58 17.02 2.44
N ASN A 334 -15.79 17.41 2.03
CA ASN A 334 -16.11 18.79 1.70
C ASN A 334 -16.31 19.69 2.94
N GLU A 335 -17.03 19.22 3.97
CA GLU A 335 -17.43 20.10 5.08
C GLU A 335 -16.27 20.53 5.99
N TRP A 336 -15.26 19.68 6.16
CA TRP A 336 -14.11 20.00 7.02
C TRP A 336 -13.02 20.77 6.27
N PHE A 337 -12.72 20.40 5.02
CA PHE A 337 -11.69 21.08 4.25
C PHE A 337 -12.10 22.52 3.98
N GLU A 338 -13.37 22.80 3.67
CA GLU A 338 -13.90 24.17 3.54
C GLU A 338 -13.84 24.95 4.86
N SER A 339 -14.12 24.32 6.00
CA SER A 339 -14.00 24.96 7.31
C SER A 339 -12.55 25.30 7.69
N ALA A 340 -11.60 24.39 7.42
CA ALA A 340 -10.18 24.63 7.68
C ALA A 340 -9.58 25.60 6.65
N THR A 341 -10.04 25.57 5.40
CA THR A 341 -9.58 26.49 4.35
C THR A 341 -10.13 27.88 4.53
N ASP A 342 -11.41 28.06 4.84
CA ASP A 342 -12.02 29.40 4.92
C ASP A 342 -11.54 30.15 6.17
N THR A 343 -11.22 29.44 7.25
CA THR A 343 -10.68 30.05 8.46
C THR A 343 -9.17 30.33 8.38
N LEU A 344 -8.45 29.71 7.43
CA LEU A 344 -7.00 29.87 7.25
C LEU A 344 -6.60 30.58 5.92
N PHE A 345 -7.53 30.77 4.98
CA PHE A 345 -7.32 31.39 3.67
C PHE A 345 -8.23 32.61 3.38
N SER A 346 -8.93 33.13 4.40
CA SER A 346 -9.48 34.50 4.41
C SER A 346 -8.60 35.45 5.23
#